data_AF-A0A966Z0C0-F1
#
_entry.id   AF-A0A966Z0C0-F1
#
_cell.length_a   1.000
_cell.length_b   1.000
_cell.length_c   1.000
_cell.angle_alpha   90.00
_cell.angle_beta   90.00
_cell.angle_gamma   90.00
#
_symmetry.space_group_name_H-M   'P 1'
#
loop_
_entity.id
_entity.type
_entity.pdbx_description
1 polymer ?
#
loop_
_entity_poly.entity_id
_entity_poly.type
_entity_poly.pdbx_seq_one_letter_code
_entity_poly.pdbx_strand_id
1 'polypeptide(L)'
;LGPANVTIVDSEGSLLAPNPQRSVGLDSTQLKYVAELEGALSKRVQAILEPVAGKENVRAQVTVDMDFGELERMEETFGRNTPPNQASIRSQQSNQGSTGSAGASGVPGALTNQPPGAGQAPLNTQAAGNNNPQNLNAPPGNTGSGVTNTRNDNVINYELDRAIQRIKGEKGKVRRVSAGVVVNFKPGGVDKDGKPQKPVAYTARELEQINNLVKDAIGFNEKRGDSVSVANILFRTEASDEPPFYKQPGVIELSKELFKFLIIVGSLGILFFGVVRPLLFPPKIDQALEEQRIEEEFDEKIKAEMETMSPAAREKRRMEVELERERRRIQEEEERMRIEAEKKAEEDSRKRIEEEKKAEYDELLAYAIEFVETNPKVVSGIFKEWLAQD
;
A
#
# COMPACT_ATOMS: atom_id res chain seq x y z
N LEU A 1 -14.79 -7.07 -35.32
CA LEU A 1 -15.86 -6.36 -34.58
C LEU A 1 -15.19 -5.63 -33.43
N GLY A 2 -15.33 -4.30 -33.34
CA GLY A 2 -14.78 -3.54 -32.22
C GLY A 2 -15.68 -3.66 -30.97
N PRO A 3 -15.15 -3.45 -29.76
CA PRO A 3 -15.91 -3.53 -28.52
C PRO A 3 -17.09 -2.55 -28.47
N ALA A 4 -17.03 -1.43 -29.20
CA ALA A 4 -18.12 -0.46 -29.33
C ALA A 4 -19.36 -1.00 -30.07
N ASN A 5 -19.24 -2.11 -30.79
CA ASN A 5 -20.33 -2.70 -31.57
C ASN A 5 -21.01 -3.87 -30.85
N VAL A 6 -20.62 -4.16 -29.60
CA VAL A 6 -21.21 -5.22 -28.79
C VAL A 6 -22.13 -4.60 -27.74
N THR A 7 -23.40 -4.95 -27.81
CA THR A 7 -24.43 -4.48 -26.88
C THR A 7 -24.82 -5.62 -25.95
N ILE A 8 -24.62 -5.45 -24.64
CA ILE A 8 -24.97 -6.45 -23.62
C ILE A 8 -26.31 -6.04 -23.00
N VAL A 9 -27.24 -6.99 -22.93
CA VAL A 9 -28.60 -6.82 -22.39
C VAL A 9 -28.79 -7.85 -21.28
N ASP A 10 -29.39 -7.45 -20.17
CA ASP A 10 -29.79 -8.34 -19.07
C ASP A 10 -31.04 -9.16 -19.43
N SER A 11 -31.29 -10.24 -18.69
CA SER A 11 -32.47 -11.10 -18.71
C SER A 11 -33.81 -10.35 -18.66
N GLU A 12 -33.85 -9.18 -17.99
CA GLU A 12 -35.01 -8.29 -17.91
C GLU A 12 -35.12 -7.30 -19.09
N GLY A 13 -34.29 -7.44 -20.13
CA GLY A 13 -34.29 -6.55 -21.30
C GLY A 13 -33.60 -5.20 -21.06
N SER A 14 -32.92 -5.02 -19.92
CA SER A 14 -32.18 -3.79 -19.61
C SER A 14 -30.81 -3.77 -20.28
N LEU A 15 -30.51 -2.70 -21.00
CA LEU A 15 -29.22 -2.48 -21.67
C LEU A 15 -28.13 -2.15 -20.64
N LEU A 16 -27.11 -3.01 -20.52
CA LEU A 16 -25.96 -2.82 -19.63
C LEU A 16 -24.79 -2.12 -20.33
N ALA A 17 -24.77 -2.12 -21.67
CA ALA A 17 -23.74 -1.42 -22.44
C ALA A 17 -24.05 0.09 -22.53
N PRO A 18 -23.09 0.98 -22.24
CA PRO A 18 -23.28 2.42 -22.38
C PRO A 18 -23.53 2.76 -23.85
N ASN A 19 -24.65 3.42 -24.16
CA ASN A 19 -24.98 3.83 -25.51
C ASN A 19 -24.23 5.14 -25.87
N PRO A 20 -23.25 5.10 -26.79
CA PRO A 20 -22.43 6.27 -27.12
C PRO A 20 -23.21 7.41 -27.80
N GLN A 21 -24.42 7.13 -28.31
CA GLN A 21 -25.24 8.11 -29.04
C GLN A 21 -26.14 8.96 -28.13
N ARG A 22 -26.28 8.62 -26.84
CA ARG A 22 -27.12 9.36 -25.87
C ARG A 22 -26.35 10.16 -24.82
N SER A 23 -25.02 10.06 -24.78
CA SER A 23 -24.19 10.79 -23.84
C SER A 23 -23.86 12.20 -24.35
N VAL A 24 -24.85 13.11 -24.29
CA VAL A 24 -24.65 14.57 -24.45
C VAL A 24 -24.16 15.19 -23.11
N GLY A 25 -23.48 14.41 -22.28
CA GLY A 25 -22.94 14.79 -20.97
C GLY A 25 -21.62 14.07 -20.68
N LEU A 26 -21.01 14.32 -19.50
CA LEU A 26 -19.74 13.70 -19.10
C LEU A 26 -19.76 12.19 -19.38
N ASP A 27 -18.71 11.72 -20.06
CA ASP A 27 -18.52 10.31 -20.31
C ASP A 27 -18.45 9.56 -18.97
N SER A 28 -19.21 8.47 -18.83
CA SER A 28 -19.22 7.63 -17.63
C SER A 28 -17.81 7.17 -17.21
N THR A 29 -16.89 7.05 -18.17
CA THR A 29 -15.49 6.73 -17.92
C THR A 29 -14.74 7.86 -17.20
N GLN A 30 -15.04 9.12 -17.53
CA GLN A 30 -14.44 10.30 -16.92
C GLN A 30 -14.88 10.44 -15.46
N LEU A 31 -16.17 10.23 -15.18
CA LEU A 31 -16.70 10.24 -13.82
C LEU A 31 -16.08 9.14 -12.96
N LYS A 32 -15.92 7.93 -13.51
CA LYS A 32 -15.23 6.82 -12.82
C LYS A 32 -13.78 7.17 -12.51
N TYR A 33 -13.06 7.75 -13.47
CA TYR A 33 -11.67 8.16 -13.27
C TYR A 33 -11.53 9.23 -12.17
N VAL A 34 -12.42 10.23 -12.15
CA VAL A 34 -12.45 11.24 -11.08
C VAL A 34 -12.73 10.59 -9.73
N ALA A 35 -13.73 9.71 -9.63
CA ALA A 35 -14.06 9.03 -8.37
C ALA A 35 -12.91 8.13 -7.87
N GLU A 36 -12.21 7.44 -8.77
CA GLU A 36 -11.05 6.63 -8.43
C GLU A 36 -9.90 7.49 -7.90
N LEU A 37 -9.63 8.63 -8.55
CA LEU A 37 -8.61 9.58 -8.13
C LEU A 37 -8.96 10.23 -6.78
N GLU A 38 -10.20 10.66 -6.59
CA GLU A 38 -10.71 11.20 -5.32
C GLU A 38 -10.58 10.18 -4.19
N GLY A 39 -10.98 8.93 -4.44
CA GLY A 39 -10.84 7.83 -3.50
C GLY A 39 -9.38 7.52 -3.16
N ALA A 40 -8.48 7.53 -4.16
CA ALA A 40 -7.05 7.31 -3.95
C ALA A 40 -6.41 8.43 -3.11
N LEU A 41 -6.76 9.69 -3.37
CA LEU A 41 -6.28 10.83 -2.59
C LEU A 41 -6.84 10.82 -1.15
N SER A 42 -8.14 10.52 -0.97
CA SER A 42 -8.75 10.37 0.36
C SER A 42 -8.02 9.29 1.18
N LYS A 43 -7.80 8.10 0.60
CA LYS A 43 -7.06 7.01 1.25
C LYS A 43 -5.63 7.40 1.60
N ARG A 44 -4.93 8.12 0.71
CA ARG A 44 -3.57 8.61 0.98
C ARG A 44 -3.54 9.58 2.17
N VAL A 45 -4.49 10.50 2.24
CA VAL A 45 -4.60 11.44 3.37
C VAL A 45 -4.89 10.68 4.67
N GLN A 46 -5.81 9.71 4.65
CA GLN A 46 -6.09 8.87 5.81
C GLN A 46 -4.86 8.11 6.29
N ALA A 47 -4.13 7.45 5.37
CA ALA A 47 -2.94 6.66 5.70
C ALA A 47 -1.80 7.49 6.30
N ILE A 48 -1.64 8.74 5.88
CA ILE A 48 -0.62 9.66 6.44
C ILE A 48 -1.01 10.14 7.84
N LEU A 49 -2.30 10.33 8.10
CA LEU A 49 -2.79 10.83 9.38
C LEU A 49 -3.08 9.73 10.41
N GLU A 50 -3.25 8.48 9.97
CA GLU A 50 -3.54 7.32 10.82
C GLU A 50 -2.50 7.10 11.93
N PRO A 51 -1.17 7.20 11.70
CA PRO A 51 -0.18 7.06 12.78
C PRO A 51 -0.25 8.17 13.83
N VAL A 52 -0.82 9.34 13.49
CA VAL A 52 -0.86 10.52 14.37
C VAL A 52 -2.16 10.59 15.18
N ALA A 53 -3.28 10.19 14.58
CA ALA A 53 -4.60 10.27 15.19
C ALA A 53 -5.16 8.91 15.63
N GLY A 54 -4.63 7.81 15.10
CA GLY A 54 -5.14 6.46 15.30
C GLY A 54 -6.14 6.04 14.21
N LYS A 55 -6.25 4.72 14.02
CA LYS A 55 -7.23 4.10 13.11
C LYS A 55 -8.65 4.51 13.51
N GLU A 56 -9.51 4.79 12.52
CA GLU A 56 -10.89 5.31 12.69
C GLU A 56 -11.05 6.74 13.26
N ASN A 57 -9.97 7.42 13.66
CA ASN A 57 -10.03 8.78 14.22
C ASN A 57 -9.87 9.89 13.17
N VAL A 58 -9.84 9.55 11.89
CA VAL A 58 -9.69 10.50 10.78
C VAL A 58 -10.69 10.18 9.69
N ARG A 59 -11.39 11.21 9.22
CA ARG A 59 -12.19 11.12 7.99
C ARG A 59 -11.75 12.22 7.04
N ALA A 60 -11.36 11.83 5.83
CA ALA A 60 -10.91 12.74 4.80
C ALA A 60 -11.77 12.54 3.55
N GLN A 61 -12.30 13.63 3.02
CA GLN A 61 -12.94 13.67 1.71
C GLN A 61 -12.15 14.60 0.81
N VAL A 62 -11.85 14.14 -0.40
CA VAL A 62 -11.16 14.93 -1.41
C VAL A 62 -12.07 15.03 -2.62
N THR A 63 -12.13 16.22 -3.20
CA THR A 63 -12.86 16.50 -4.44
C THR A 63 -11.87 17.03 -5.46
N VAL A 64 -11.92 16.49 -6.67
CA VAL A 64 -11.02 16.85 -7.77
C VAL A 64 -11.84 17.42 -8.92
N ASP A 65 -11.55 18.67 -9.25
CA ASP A 65 -12.08 19.36 -10.41
C ASP A 65 -11.09 19.12 -11.57
N MET A 66 -11.55 18.42 -12.61
CA MET A 66 -10.72 17.99 -13.74
C MET A 66 -11.21 18.60 -15.05
N ASP A 67 -10.28 19.07 -15.86
CA ASP A 67 -10.52 19.56 -17.20
C ASP A 67 -10.25 18.45 -18.24
N PHE A 68 -11.31 18.02 -18.91
CA PHE A 68 -11.27 17.03 -20.00
C PHE A 68 -11.30 17.69 -21.39
N GLY A 69 -11.19 19.03 -21.46
CA GLY A 69 -11.12 19.77 -22.70
C GLY A 69 -9.94 19.34 -23.56
N GLU A 70 -10.20 19.19 -24.87
CA GLU A 70 -9.15 18.97 -25.86
C GLU A 70 -8.76 20.31 -26.47
N LEU A 71 -7.58 20.82 -26.13
CA LEU A 71 -7.02 22.00 -26.76
C LEU A 71 -5.99 21.58 -27.80
N GLU A 72 -6.30 21.74 -29.08
CA GLU A 72 -5.32 21.65 -30.16
C GLU A 72 -4.92 23.07 -30.58
N ARG A 73 -3.63 23.38 -30.46
CA ARG A 73 -3.07 24.64 -30.93
C ARG A 73 -2.09 24.35 -32.06
N MET A 74 -2.30 25.00 -33.21
CA MET A 74 -1.35 25.00 -34.31
C MET A 74 -0.71 26.39 -34.37
N GLU A 75 0.59 26.45 -34.13
CA GLU A 75 1.39 27.66 -34.27
C GLU A 75 2.21 27.55 -35.55
N GLU A 76 2.03 28.50 -36.46
CA GLU A 76 2.82 28.64 -37.68
C GLU A 76 3.72 29.86 -37.53
N THR A 77 5.03 29.61 -37.44
CA THR A 77 6.04 30.67 -37.32
C THR A 77 6.88 30.72 -38.58
N PHE A 78 7.12 31.93 -39.08
CA PHE A 78 7.97 32.18 -40.25
C PHE A 78 9.33 32.73 -39.83
N GLY A 79 10.39 32.25 -40.46
CA GLY A 79 11.74 32.77 -40.30
C GLY A 79 11.83 34.25 -40.70
N ARG A 80 12.57 35.05 -39.93
CA ARG A 80 12.77 36.47 -40.26
C ARG A 80 13.73 36.59 -41.45
N ASN A 81 13.30 37.27 -42.50
CA ASN A 81 14.05 37.47 -43.74
C ASN A 81 14.79 38.84 -43.78
N THR A 82 15.25 39.31 -42.62
CA THR A 82 15.93 40.61 -42.48
C THR A 82 17.35 40.36 -42.01
N PRO A 83 18.37 41.09 -42.53
CA PRO A 83 19.73 40.98 -42.02
C PRO A 83 19.76 41.11 -40.49
N PRO A 84 20.51 40.25 -39.78
CA PRO A 84 21.60 39.38 -40.25
C PRO A 84 21.17 38.02 -40.81
N ASN A 85 19.87 37.68 -40.85
CA ASN A 85 19.42 36.38 -41.35
C ASN A 85 19.53 36.32 -42.88
N GLN A 86 20.02 35.19 -43.40
CA GLN A 86 20.18 34.98 -44.83
C GLN A 86 18.80 34.84 -45.50
N ALA A 87 18.56 35.68 -46.51
CA ALA A 87 17.35 35.61 -47.31
C ALA A 87 17.43 34.45 -48.32
N SER A 88 16.48 33.52 -48.27
CA SER A 88 16.32 32.52 -49.33
C SER A 88 15.47 33.12 -50.46
N ILE A 89 16.12 33.47 -51.57
CA ILE A 89 15.45 34.02 -52.76
C ILE A 89 15.05 32.86 -53.67
N ARG A 90 13.75 32.73 -53.96
CA ARG A 90 13.22 31.76 -54.93
C ARG A 90 13.45 32.22 -56.37
N SER A 91 13.18 33.49 -56.65
CA SER A 91 13.34 34.08 -57.98
C SER A 91 13.51 35.59 -57.91
N GLN A 92 14.33 36.16 -58.78
CA GLN A 92 14.51 37.59 -58.91
C GLN A 92 14.37 38.01 -60.38
N GLN A 93 13.50 38.99 -60.65
CA GLN A 93 13.35 39.63 -61.95
C GLN A 93 13.68 41.12 -61.81
N SER A 94 14.70 41.58 -62.54
CA SER A 94 15.15 42.97 -62.54
C SER A 94 15.03 43.55 -63.95
N ASN A 95 14.18 44.55 -64.12
CA ASN A 95 14.01 45.30 -65.35
C ASN A 95 14.59 46.71 -65.16
N GLN A 96 15.76 46.94 -65.75
CA GLN A 96 16.40 48.25 -65.78
C GLN A 96 16.20 48.90 -67.14
N GLY A 97 15.46 50.00 -67.17
CA GLY A 97 15.29 50.86 -68.34
C GLY A 97 15.93 52.22 -68.07
N SER A 98 16.87 52.63 -68.92
CA SER A 98 17.36 54.01 -68.92
C SER A 98 16.92 54.66 -70.22
N THR A 99 15.99 55.62 -70.12
CA THR A 99 15.67 56.48 -71.25
C THR A 99 16.46 57.77 -71.09
N GLY A 100 17.59 57.83 -71.80
CA GLY A 100 18.27 59.10 -72.02
C GLY A 100 17.43 59.91 -73.01
N SER A 101 16.96 61.09 -72.59
CA SER A 101 16.56 62.09 -73.57
C SER A 101 17.86 62.55 -74.26
N ALA A 102 18.20 61.93 -75.39
CA ALA A 102 19.10 62.56 -76.34
C ALA A 102 18.35 63.80 -76.83
N GLY A 103 18.61 64.94 -76.21
CA GLY A 103 18.24 66.22 -76.79
C GLY A 103 18.74 66.21 -78.23
N ALA A 104 17.87 66.52 -79.19
CA ALA A 104 18.27 66.71 -80.58
C ALA A 104 19.39 67.78 -80.59
N SER A 105 20.63 67.33 -80.72
CA SER A 105 21.79 68.21 -80.71
C SER A 105 22.06 68.66 -82.14
N GLY A 106 22.35 69.94 -82.28
CA GLY A 106 22.32 70.69 -83.52
C GLY A 106 23.31 70.25 -84.61
N VAL A 107 23.21 71.00 -85.71
CA VAL A 107 23.82 70.82 -87.03
C VAL A 107 25.32 70.43 -86.97
N PRO A 108 25.78 69.45 -87.78
CA PRO A 108 27.19 69.06 -87.88
C PRO A 108 28.10 70.23 -88.28
N GLY A 109 29.02 70.63 -87.40
CA GLY A 109 30.06 71.60 -87.76
C GLY A 109 30.58 72.45 -86.62
N ALA A 110 31.41 71.88 -85.73
CA ALA A 110 32.45 72.62 -85.02
C ALA A 110 33.53 71.67 -84.47
N LEU A 111 34.75 71.96 -84.90
CA LEU A 111 36.08 71.41 -84.61
C LEU A 111 36.24 70.41 -83.45
N THR A 112 36.42 69.15 -83.87
CA THR A 112 37.05 68.03 -83.18
C THR A 112 38.51 68.34 -82.81
N ASN A 113 38.79 68.87 -81.62
CA ASN A 113 40.05 68.63 -80.89
C ASN A 113 40.00 69.22 -79.48
N GLN A 114 39.34 68.54 -78.54
CA GLN A 114 39.53 68.83 -77.12
C GLN A 114 40.26 67.64 -76.48
N PRO A 115 41.46 67.84 -75.90
CA PRO A 115 42.25 66.76 -75.34
C PRO A 115 41.52 66.13 -74.13
N PRO A 116 41.66 64.81 -73.91
CA PRO A 116 41.01 64.13 -72.78
C PRO A 116 41.46 64.75 -71.45
N GLY A 117 40.48 65.17 -70.64
CA GLY A 117 40.74 65.56 -69.26
C GLY A 117 41.35 64.42 -68.47
N ALA A 118 42.35 64.73 -67.64
CA ALA A 118 43.13 63.78 -66.86
C ALA A 118 42.24 62.85 -66.01
N GLY A 119 42.58 61.55 -66.04
CA GLY A 119 41.91 60.51 -65.25
C GLY A 119 41.94 60.83 -63.76
N GLN A 120 40.76 60.98 -63.17
CA GLN A 120 40.57 61.02 -61.73
C GLN A 120 40.50 59.57 -61.23
N ALA A 121 41.57 59.11 -60.57
CA ALA A 121 41.54 57.89 -59.78
C ALA A 121 40.69 58.15 -58.51
N PRO A 122 39.71 57.30 -58.15
CA PRO A 122 38.98 57.48 -56.90
C PRO A 122 39.90 57.19 -55.71
N LEU A 123 40.26 58.24 -54.96
CA LEU A 123 40.84 58.07 -53.63
C LEU A 123 39.74 57.59 -52.67
N ASN A 124 39.81 56.31 -52.30
CA ASN A 124 39.19 55.80 -51.10
C ASN A 124 39.91 56.41 -49.88
N THR A 125 39.26 57.32 -49.15
CA THR A 125 39.64 57.60 -47.77
C THR A 125 38.39 57.78 -46.89
N GLN A 126 38.24 56.83 -45.98
CA GLN A 126 37.43 56.96 -44.78
C GLN A 126 38.14 57.88 -43.78
N ALA A 127 37.33 58.73 -43.14
CA ALA A 127 37.49 59.30 -41.80
C ALA A 127 38.50 60.43 -41.52
N ALA A 128 37.91 61.49 -40.94
CA ALA A 128 38.39 62.37 -39.87
C ALA A 128 39.35 63.54 -40.18
N GLY A 129 38.88 64.76 -39.87
CA GLY A 129 39.74 65.89 -39.45
C GLY A 129 39.47 67.24 -40.14
N ASN A 130 38.98 68.21 -39.37
CA ASN A 130 38.75 69.61 -39.74
C ASN A 130 40.00 70.34 -40.30
N ASN A 131 39.82 71.14 -41.36
CA ASN A 131 39.96 72.62 -41.42
C ASN A 131 40.11 73.12 -42.88
N ASN A 132 39.43 74.23 -43.17
CA ASN A 132 39.32 75.03 -44.42
C ASN A 132 40.71 75.52 -44.96
N PRO A 133 40.90 76.09 -46.19
CA PRO A 133 39.93 76.89 -46.97
C PRO A 133 39.89 76.77 -48.51
N GLN A 134 38.68 76.99 -49.04
CA GLN A 134 38.31 77.88 -50.16
C GLN A 134 39.21 77.95 -51.42
N ASN A 135 38.72 77.38 -52.53
CA ASN A 135 39.00 77.87 -53.88
C ASN A 135 37.68 78.28 -54.57
N LEU A 136 37.41 79.59 -54.55
CA LEU A 136 36.48 80.27 -55.45
C LEU A 136 37.24 80.59 -56.74
N ASN A 137 37.04 79.80 -57.81
CA ASN A 137 36.98 80.25 -59.20
C ASN A 137 36.97 79.04 -60.16
N ALA A 138 35.78 78.64 -60.60
CA ALA A 138 35.61 78.03 -61.92
C ALA A 138 34.23 78.44 -62.49
N PRO A 139 34.11 78.77 -63.78
CA PRO A 139 32.90 79.39 -64.36
C PRO A 139 31.71 78.42 -64.41
N PRO A 140 30.46 78.92 -64.45
CA PRO A 140 29.26 78.11 -64.50
C PRO A 140 29.13 77.41 -65.86
N GLY A 141 29.70 76.21 -65.95
CA GLY A 141 29.48 75.29 -67.07
C GLY A 141 28.06 74.75 -67.01
N ASN A 142 27.20 75.25 -67.90
CA ASN A 142 25.85 74.79 -68.17
C ASN A 142 25.86 73.31 -68.63
N THR A 143 25.93 72.37 -67.69
CA THR A 143 25.59 70.97 -67.94
C THR A 143 24.07 70.86 -67.86
N GLY A 144 23.42 70.86 -69.02
CA GLY A 144 22.01 70.53 -69.11
C GLY A 144 21.77 69.23 -68.35
N SER A 145 20.96 69.29 -67.29
CA SER A 145 20.33 68.12 -66.69
C SER A 145 19.48 67.48 -67.79
N GLY A 146 20.08 66.63 -68.61
CA GLY A 146 19.34 65.63 -69.34
C GLY A 146 18.58 64.84 -68.29
N VAL A 147 17.26 64.96 -68.27
CA VAL A 147 16.42 64.13 -67.41
C VAL A 147 16.60 62.70 -67.90
N THR A 148 17.55 61.98 -67.29
CA THR A 148 17.66 60.54 -67.44
C THR A 148 16.53 59.93 -66.65
N ASN A 149 15.48 59.49 -67.34
CA ASN A 149 14.42 58.78 -66.68
C ASN A 149 14.89 57.32 -66.54
N THR A 150 15.43 57.02 -65.36
CA THR A 150 15.86 55.68 -64.98
C THR A 150 14.71 54.99 -64.27
N ARG A 151 14.22 53.90 -64.88
CA ARG A 151 13.24 53.01 -64.29
C ARG A 151 13.94 51.73 -63.87
N ASN A 152 13.80 51.37 -62.61
CA ASN A 152 14.32 50.12 -62.07
C ASN A 152 13.17 49.39 -61.39
N ASP A 153 12.63 48.38 -62.06
CA ASP A 153 11.58 47.52 -61.52
C ASP A 153 12.24 46.22 -61.05
N ASN A 154 12.21 45.94 -59.75
CA ASN A 154 12.79 44.73 -59.15
C ASN A 154 11.72 43.94 -58.40
N VAL A 155 11.47 42.71 -58.83
CA VAL A 155 10.53 41.77 -58.20
C VAL A 155 11.33 40.59 -57.66
N ILE A 156 11.32 40.41 -56.33
CA ILE A 156 12.01 39.30 -55.65
C ILE A 156 10.98 38.45 -54.93
N ASN A 157 10.93 37.16 -55.26
CA ASN A 157 10.16 36.15 -54.52
C ASN A 157 11.09 35.45 -53.54
N TYR A 158 10.65 35.30 -52.30
CA TYR A 158 11.40 34.66 -51.23
C TYR A 158 10.74 33.33 -50.82
N GLU A 159 11.56 32.37 -50.38
CA GLU A 159 11.09 31.24 -49.58
C GLU A 159 11.42 31.53 -48.12
N LEU A 160 10.42 31.52 -47.24
CA LEU A 160 10.64 31.70 -45.80
C LEU A 160 10.60 30.32 -45.14
N ASP A 161 11.54 30.10 -44.22
CA ASP A 161 11.47 28.93 -43.34
C ASP A 161 10.15 28.95 -42.59
N ARG A 162 9.43 27.84 -42.62
CA ARG A 162 8.14 27.68 -41.95
C ARG A 162 8.26 26.58 -40.89
N ALA A 163 8.05 26.95 -39.64
CA ALA A 163 7.92 26.02 -38.54
C ALA A 163 6.44 25.87 -38.18
N ILE A 164 5.90 24.65 -38.31
CA ILE A 164 4.54 24.30 -37.86
C ILE A 164 4.67 23.50 -36.58
N GLN A 165 4.24 24.07 -35.46
CA GLN A 165 4.16 23.37 -34.19
C GLN A 165 2.70 23.05 -33.89
N ARG A 166 2.39 21.75 -33.81
CA ARG A 166 1.08 21.26 -33.37
C ARG A 166 1.20 20.82 -31.91
N ILE A 167 0.61 21.60 -31.02
CA ILE A 167 0.52 21.29 -29.59
C ILE A 167 -0.86 20.70 -29.33
N LYS A 168 -0.89 19.41 -29.01
CA LYS A 168 -2.10 18.74 -28.54
C LYS A 168 -2.08 18.66 -27.01
N GLY A 169 -3.00 19.36 -26.37
CA GLY A 169 -3.16 19.34 -24.92
C GLY A 169 -3.58 17.96 -24.42
N GLU A 170 -2.96 17.53 -23.33
CA GLU A 170 -3.36 16.33 -22.59
C GLU A 170 -4.76 16.54 -21.98
N LYS A 171 -5.60 15.51 -22.07
CA LYS A 171 -6.92 15.47 -21.42
C LYS A 171 -6.75 15.02 -19.98
N GLY A 172 -7.64 15.48 -19.09
CA GLY A 172 -7.67 15.02 -17.69
C GLY A 172 -6.72 15.82 -16.78
N LYS A 173 -6.50 17.11 -17.09
CA LYS A 173 -5.68 17.97 -16.24
C LYS A 173 -6.45 18.33 -14.97
N VAL A 174 -5.81 18.18 -13.82
CA VAL A 174 -6.38 18.61 -12.55
C VAL A 174 -6.44 20.14 -12.52
N ARG A 175 -7.64 20.69 -12.51
CA ARG A 175 -7.91 22.13 -12.44
C ARG A 175 -7.87 22.64 -11.01
N ARG A 176 -8.39 21.86 -10.04
CA ARG A 176 -8.39 22.20 -8.62
C ARG A 176 -8.60 20.97 -7.75
N VAL A 177 -7.94 20.93 -6.61
CA VAL A 177 -8.17 19.93 -5.56
C VAL A 177 -8.69 20.62 -4.30
N SER A 178 -9.74 20.07 -3.72
CA SER A 178 -10.28 20.52 -2.43
C SER A 178 -10.33 19.36 -1.46
N ALA A 179 -9.74 19.52 -0.29
CA ALA A 179 -9.69 18.49 0.74
C ALA A 179 -10.33 18.97 2.04
N GLY A 180 -11.29 18.20 2.55
CA GLY A 180 -11.88 18.36 3.86
C GLY A 180 -11.45 17.21 4.77
N VAL A 181 -10.80 17.54 5.88
CA VAL A 181 -10.33 16.54 6.84
C VAL A 181 -10.93 16.84 8.21
N VAL A 182 -11.50 15.83 8.82
CA VAL A 182 -11.97 15.89 10.20
C VAL A 182 -11.15 14.90 11.02
N VAL A 183 -10.58 15.40 12.12
CA VAL A 183 -9.77 14.62 13.06
C VAL A 183 -10.52 14.57 14.39
N ASN A 184 -10.55 13.38 15.00
CA ASN A 184 -11.13 13.16 16.32
C ASN A 184 -10.25 13.79 17.41
N PHE A 185 -10.72 13.83 18.65
CA PHE A 185 -9.91 14.27 19.79
C PHE A 185 -8.88 13.19 20.16
N LYS A 186 -7.74 13.62 20.71
CA LYS A 186 -6.73 12.69 21.24
C LYS A 186 -7.27 11.96 22.46
N PRO A 187 -6.89 10.68 22.68
CA PRO A 187 -7.17 10.02 23.93
C PRO A 187 -6.47 10.80 25.06
N GLY A 188 -7.19 11.10 26.15
CA GLY A 188 -6.64 11.83 27.31
C GLY A 188 -5.62 11.02 28.12
N GLY A 189 -5.26 9.82 27.68
CA GLY A 189 -4.49 8.85 28.45
C GLY A 189 -5.33 8.15 29.52
N VAL A 190 -4.65 7.37 30.36
CA VAL A 190 -5.22 6.74 31.56
C VAL A 190 -4.70 7.45 32.79
N ASP A 191 -5.58 7.69 33.76
CA ASP A 191 -5.18 8.21 35.06
C ASP A 191 -4.38 7.16 35.85
N LYS A 192 -3.76 7.56 36.97
CA LYS A 192 -3.02 6.65 37.88
C LYS A 192 -3.88 5.49 38.41
N ASP A 193 -5.19 5.65 38.39
CA ASP A 193 -6.18 4.65 38.79
C ASP A 193 -6.70 3.79 37.61
N GLY A 194 -6.10 3.89 36.42
CA GLY A 194 -6.48 3.11 35.23
C GLY A 194 -7.77 3.57 34.54
N LYS A 195 -8.36 4.72 34.95
CA LYS A 195 -9.58 5.26 34.33
C LYS A 195 -9.23 6.09 33.08
N PRO A 196 -9.96 5.93 31.96
CA PRO A 196 -9.72 6.72 30.75
C PRO A 196 -10.06 8.19 31.02
N GLN A 197 -9.11 9.09 30.75
CA GLN A 197 -9.36 10.52 30.85
C GLN A 197 -10.18 11.03 29.66
N LYS A 198 -10.80 12.20 29.84
CA LYS A 198 -11.61 12.84 28.80
C LYS A 198 -10.75 13.10 27.55
N PRO A 199 -11.33 12.93 26.34
CA PRO A 199 -10.62 13.26 25.10
C PRO A 199 -10.16 14.72 25.08
N VAL A 200 -8.95 14.96 24.57
CA VAL A 200 -8.32 16.29 24.53
C VAL A 200 -8.25 16.78 23.10
N ALA A 201 -8.64 18.03 22.88
CA ALA A 201 -8.54 18.67 21.58
C ALA A 201 -7.07 18.86 21.15
N TYR A 202 -6.79 18.73 19.86
CA TYR A 202 -5.51 19.10 19.28
C TYR A 202 -5.23 20.59 19.51
N THR A 203 -3.98 20.92 19.82
CA THR A 203 -3.53 22.31 19.93
C THR A 203 -3.44 22.97 18.55
N ALA A 204 -3.43 24.30 18.50
CA ALA A 204 -3.35 25.03 17.23
C ALA A 204 -2.10 24.67 16.40
N ARG A 205 -0.95 24.46 17.06
CA ARG A 205 0.29 24.03 16.39
C ARG A 205 0.17 22.64 15.78
N GLU A 206 -0.49 21.72 16.46
CA GLU A 206 -0.67 20.36 15.95
C GLU A 206 -1.66 20.33 14.79
N LEU A 207 -2.70 21.17 14.82
CA LEU A 207 -3.61 21.33 13.68
C LEU A 207 -2.91 21.93 12.47
N GLU A 208 -1.98 22.87 12.67
CA GLU A 208 -1.15 23.41 11.58
C GLU A 208 -0.25 22.32 10.97
N GLN A 209 0.37 21.48 11.81
CA GLN A 209 1.16 20.34 11.34
C GLN A 209 0.32 19.34 10.55
N ILE A 210 -0.88 19.00 11.04
CA ILE A 210 -1.83 18.14 10.32
C ILE A 210 -2.22 18.78 8.99
N ASN A 211 -2.52 20.08 8.97
CA ASN A 211 -2.86 20.79 7.74
C ASN A 211 -1.71 20.73 6.70
N ASN A 212 -0.46 20.88 7.13
CA ASN A 212 0.70 20.76 6.26
C ASN A 212 0.86 19.34 5.72
N LEU A 213 0.70 18.31 6.56
CA LEU A 213 0.71 16.91 6.12
C LEU A 213 -0.38 16.62 5.08
N VAL A 214 -1.58 17.17 5.26
CA VAL A 214 -2.68 17.03 4.28
C VAL A 214 -2.32 17.72 2.97
N LYS A 215 -1.76 18.93 3.03
CA LYS A 215 -1.31 19.68 1.84
C LYS A 215 -0.26 18.89 1.05
N ASP A 216 0.71 18.31 1.74
CA ASP A 216 1.76 17.50 1.12
C ASP A 216 1.18 16.22 0.51
N ALA A 217 0.25 15.56 1.20
CA ALA A 217 -0.40 14.33 0.73
C ALA A 217 -1.18 14.50 -0.59
N ILE A 218 -1.88 15.64 -0.74
CA ILE A 218 -2.67 15.93 -1.95
C ILE A 218 -1.87 16.60 -3.06
N GLY A 219 -0.62 17.01 -2.80
CA GLY A 219 0.18 17.80 -3.73
C GLY A 219 -0.39 19.20 -3.92
N PHE A 220 -0.73 19.87 -2.81
CA PHE A 220 -1.34 21.19 -2.76
C PHE A 220 -0.58 22.20 -3.62
N ASN A 221 -1.32 22.94 -4.44
CA ASN A 221 -0.78 23.99 -5.27
C ASN A 221 -1.65 25.25 -5.18
N GLU A 222 -1.09 26.31 -4.60
CA GLU A 222 -1.76 27.60 -4.45
C GLU A 222 -2.10 28.23 -5.81
N LYS A 223 -1.23 28.10 -6.81
CA LYS A 223 -1.46 28.63 -8.17
C LYS A 223 -2.60 27.90 -8.88
N ARG A 224 -2.87 26.65 -8.51
CA ARG A 224 -4.01 25.86 -9.01
C ARG A 224 -5.33 26.24 -8.31
N GLY A 225 -5.25 27.01 -7.21
CA GLY A 225 -6.43 27.39 -6.43
C GLY A 225 -6.94 26.27 -5.54
N ASP A 226 -6.05 25.36 -5.12
CA ASP A 226 -6.40 24.28 -4.21
C ASP A 226 -6.81 24.81 -2.83
N SER A 227 -7.64 24.04 -2.12
CA SER A 227 -8.07 24.40 -0.76
C SER A 227 -8.01 23.20 0.17
N VAL A 228 -7.60 23.44 1.42
CA VAL A 228 -7.55 22.42 2.47
C VAL A 228 -8.18 23.00 3.73
N SER A 229 -9.12 22.25 4.32
CA SER A 229 -9.76 22.59 5.58
C SER A 229 -9.67 21.42 6.54
N VAL A 230 -9.10 21.66 7.72
CA VAL A 230 -8.97 20.68 8.80
C VAL A 230 -9.83 21.12 9.98
N ALA A 231 -10.72 20.25 10.44
CA ALA A 231 -11.55 20.47 11.61
C ALA A 231 -11.24 19.42 12.69
N ASN A 232 -11.17 19.86 13.95
CA ASN A 232 -11.04 18.97 15.09
C ASN A 232 -12.39 18.84 15.79
N ILE A 233 -13.03 17.68 15.66
CA ILE A 233 -14.40 17.44 16.13
C ILE A 233 -14.42 16.11 16.86
N LEU A 234 -15.05 16.07 18.04
CA LEU A 234 -15.24 14.81 18.77
C LEU A 234 -16.21 13.90 18.01
N PHE A 235 -15.75 12.70 17.66
CA PHE A 235 -16.58 11.71 17.00
C PHE A 235 -17.52 11.05 18.00
N ARG A 236 -18.76 10.78 17.58
CA ARG A 236 -19.63 9.88 18.33
C ARG A 236 -19.21 8.46 18.00
N THR A 237 -18.67 7.76 18.99
CA THR A 237 -18.58 6.31 18.94
C THR A 237 -19.99 5.81 19.20
N GLU A 238 -20.70 5.37 18.15
CA GLU A 238 -21.78 4.41 18.33
C GLU A 238 -21.11 3.23 19.03
N ALA A 239 -21.40 3.02 20.32
CA ALA A 239 -20.86 1.88 21.02
C ALA A 239 -21.27 0.66 20.20
N SER A 240 -20.30 -0.12 19.73
CA SER A 240 -20.60 -1.40 19.10
C SER A 240 -21.42 -2.16 20.13
N ASP A 241 -22.72 -2.30 19.87
CA ASP A 241 -23.67 -2.97 20.75
C ASP A 241 -23.49 -4.50 20.65
N GLU A 242 -22.35 -4.96 20.11
CA GLU A 242 -21.95 -6.34 20.16
C GLU A 242 -21.76 -6.74 21.63
N PRO A 243 -22.65 -7.58 22.16
CA PRO A 243 -22.53 -8.02 23.52
C PRO A 243 -21.18 -8.75 23.66
N PRO A 244 -20.46 -8.57 24.79
CA PRO A 244 -19.26 -9.33 25.08
C PRO A 244 -19.48 -10.83 24.80
N PHE A 245 -18.44 -11.56 24.40
CA PHE A 245 -18.60 -12.94 23.90
C PHE A 245 -19.45 -13.84 24.83
N TYR A 246 -19.34 -13.67 26.16
CA TYR A 246 -20.10 -14.42 27.17
C TYR A 246 -21.60 -14.07 27.25
N LYS A 247 -22.03 -12.94 26.67
CA LYS A 247 -23.43 -12.50 26.54
C LYS A 247 -24.03 -12.80 25.17
N GLN A 248 -23.26 -13.35 24.24
CA GLN A 248 -23.80 -13.76 22.95
C GLN A 248 -24.80 -14.91 23.16
N PRO A 249 -25.95 -14.91 22.46
CA PRO A 249 -27.00 -15.90 22.65
C PRO A 249 -26.49 -17.34 22.44
N GLY A 250 -25.62 -17.57 21.47
CA GLY A 250 -25.01 -18.89 21.23
C GLY A 250 -24.13 -19.40 22.38
N VAL A 251 -23.39 -18.51 23.07
CA VAL A 251 -22.55 -18.90 24.22
C VAL A 251 -23.41 -19.17 25.46
N ILE A 252 -24.52 -18.42 25.63
CA ILE A 252 -25.48 -18.68 26.71
C ILE A 252 -26.21 -20.02 26.48
N GLU A 253 -26.54 -20.36 25.23
CA GLU A 253 -27.16 -21.64 24.90
C GLU A 253 -26.20 -22.82 25.12
N LEU A 254 -24.97 -22.70 24.64
CA LEU A 254 -23.93 -23.71 24.84
C LEU A 254 -23.61 -23.92 26.33
N SER A 255 -23.51 -22.83 27.12
CA SER A 255 -23.27 -22.94 28.56
C SER A 255 -24.44 -23.57 29.31
N LYS A 256 -25.69 -23.31 28.92
CA LYS A 256 -26.87 -24.00 29.46
C LYS A 256 -26.87 -25.49 29.14
N GLU A 257 -26.48 -25.85 27.92
CA GLU A 257 -26.40 -27.26 27.49
C GLU A 257 -25.28 -28.00 28.23
N LEU A 258 -24.10 -27.40 28.36
CA LEU A 258 -22.99 -27.93 29.14
C LEU A 258 -23.36 -28.09 30.62
N PHE A 259 -24.10 -27.13 31.19
CA PHE A 259 -24.56 -27.21 32.58
C PHE A 259 -25.58 -28.34 32.79
N LYS A 260 -26.51 -28.56 31.84
CA LYS A 260 -27.42 -29.72 31.88
C LYS A 260 -26.65 -31.04 31.83
N PHE A 261 -25.66 -31.14 30.95
CA PHE A 261 -24.81 -32.32 30.84
C PHE A 261 -24.03 -32.57 32.15
N LEU A 262 -23.46 -31.52 32.76
CA LEU A 262 -22.80 -31.60 34.06
C LEU A 262 -23.73 -32.06 35.18
N ILE A 263 -25.01 -31.64 35.19
CA ILE A 263 -26.00 -32.15 36.16
C ILE A 263 -26.25 -33.65 35.93
N ILE A 264 -26.36 -34.10 34.69
CA ILE A 264 -26.60 -35.52 34.38
C ILE A 264 -25.38 -36.35 34.81
N VAL A 265 -24.17 -35.96 34.40
CA VAL A 265 -22.94 -36.65 34.78
C VAL A 265 -22.72 -36.58 36.30
N GLY A 266 -22.98 -35.43 36.91
CA GLY A 266 -22.89 -35.23 38.35
C GLY A 266 -23.87 -36.10 39.13
N SER A 267 -25.13 -36.18 38.69
CA SER A 267 -26.14 -37.03 39.33
C SER A 267 -25.83 -38.52 39.16
N LEU A 268 -25.34 -38.94 37.99
CA LEU A 268 -24.86 -40.29 37.74
C LEU A 268 -23.63 -40.60 38.60
N GLY A 269 -22.72 -39.64 38.76
CA GLY A 269 -21.54 -39.72 39.63
C GLY A 269 -21.92 -39.86 41.10
N ILE A 270 -22.90 -39.08 41.59
CA ILE A 270 -23.42 -39.17 42.95
C ILE A 270 -24.11 -40.53 43.18
N LEU A 271 -24.91 -41.02 42.22
CA LEU A 271 -25.52 -42.34 42.31
C LEU A 271 -24.46 -43.46 42.33
N PHE A 272 -23.45 -43.34 41.46
CA PHE A 272 -22.36 -44.29 41.38
C PHE A 272 -21.53 -44.30 42.66
N PHE A 273 -21.08 -43.15 43.16
CA PHE A 273 -20.28 -43.07 44.39
C PHE A 273 -21.07 -43.29 45.67
N GLY A 274 -22.36 -42.91 45.68
CA GLY A 274 -23.22 -43.00 46.86
C GLY A 274 -23.89 -44.36 47.05
N VAL A 275 -24.21 -45.08 45.97
CA VAL A 275 -24.96 -46.35 46.05
C VAL A 275 -24.17 -47.51 45.44
N VAL A 276 -23.68 -47.36 44.20
CA VAL A 276 -23.06 -48.47 43.46
C VAL A 276 -21.67 -48.83 44.03
N ARG A 277 -20.84 -47.83 44.30
CA ARG A 277 -19.49 -47.98 44.85
C ARG A 277 -19.49 -48.62 46.25
N PRO A 278 -20.29 -48.19 47.24
CA PRO A 278 -20.31 -48.87 48.54
C PRO A 278 -20.94 -50.28 48.49
N LEU A 279 -21.75 -50.59 47.48
CA LEU A 279 -22.32 -51.93 47.29
C LEU A 279 -21.32 -52.90 46.62
N LEU A 280 -20.57 -52.43 45.62
CA LEU A 280 -19.55 -53.23 44.91
C LEU A 280 -18.20 -53.26 45.63
N PHE A 281 -17.89 -52.19 46.37
CA PHE A 281 -16.68 -52.01 47.16
C PHE A 281 -17.08 -51.52 48.55
N PRO A 282 -17.63 -52.40 49.41
CA PRO A 282 -17.84 -52.05 50.81
C PRO A 282 -16.52 -51.49 51.39
N PRO A 283 -16.57 -50.44 52.22
CA PRO A 283 -15.37 -49.89 52.83
C PRO A 283 -14.65 -51.05 53.52
N LYS A 284 -13.45 -51.37 53.05
CA LYS A 284 -12.55 -52.23 53.79
C LYS A 284 -12.34 -51.52 55.11
N ILE A 285 -12.85 -52.12 56.18
CA ILE A 285 -12.45 -51.79 57.54
C ILE A 285 -10.93 -51.65 57.51
N ASP A 286 -10.42 -50.53 58.02
CA ASP A 286 -9.03 -50.12 57.87
C ASP A 286 -8.11 -51.31 58.11
N GLN A 287 -7.53 -51.83 57.03
CA GLN A 287 -6.70 -53.03 57.07
C GLN A 287 -5.45 -52.79 57.94
N ALA A 288 -5.09 -51.53 58.21
CA ALA A 288 -4.05 -51.16 59.18
C ALA A 288 -4.44 -51.43 60.65
N LEU A 289 -5.73 -51.33 61.00
CA LEU A 289 -6.24 -51.72 62.33
C LEU A 289 -6.41 -53.24 62.45
N GLU A 290 -6.73 -53.91 61.34
CA GLU A 290 -6.84 -55.37 61.29
C GLU A 290 -5.45 -56.05 61.26
N GLU A 291 -4.46 -55.47 60.59
CA GLU A 291 -3.06 -55.92 60.60
C GLU A 291 -2.46 -55.82 62.00
N GLN A 292 -2.64 -54.70 62.72
CA GLN A 292 -2.19 -54.57 64.11
C GLN A 292 -2.87 -55.59 65.04
N ARG A 293 -4.15 -55.86 64.83
CA ARG A 293 -4.93 -56.80 65.65
C ARG A 293 -4.64 -58.28 65.33
N ILE A 294 -4.33 -58.60 64.07
CA ILE A 294 -3.91 -59.96 63.64
C ILE A 294 -2.47 -60.24 64.12
N GLU A 295 -1.60 -59.24 64.13
CA GLU A 295 -0.22 -59.36 64.63
C GLU A 295 -0.20 -59.49 66.17
N GLU A 296 -1.05 -58.75 66.89
CA GLU A 296 -1.28 -58.93 68.34
C GLU A 296 -1.91 -60.31 68.67
N GLU A 297 -2.92 -60.78 67.93
CA GLU A 297 -3.53 -62.10 68.14
C GLU A 297 -2.55 -63.25 67.81
N PHE A 298 -1.70 -63.11 66.78
CA PHE A 298 -0.71 -64.12 66.40
C PHE A 298 0.40 -64.24 67.46
N ASP A 299 0.89 -63.11 67.98
CA ASP A 299 1.90 -63.08 69.06
C ASP A 299 1.33 -63.58 70.40
N GLU A 300 0.07 -63.28 70.73
CA GLU A 300 -0.62 -63.78 71.92
C GLU A 300 -0.86 -65.29 71.86
N LYS A 301 -1.26 -65.81 70.69
CA LYS A 301 -1.51 -67.24 70.46
C LYS A 301 -0.23 -68.08 70.47
N ILE A 302 0.86 -67.56 69.88
CA ILE A 302 2.18 -68.21 69.92
C ILE A 302 2.77 -68.21 71.34
N LYS A 303 2.52 -67.17 72.14
CA LYS A 303 2.94 -67.07 73.54
C LYS A 303 2.19 -68.08 74.43
N ALA A 304 0.87 -68.20 74.26
CA ALA A 304 0.04 -69.18 74.97
C ALA A 304 0.37 -70.64 74.60
N GLU A 305 0.69 -70.91 73.33
CA GLU A 305 1.10 -72.25 72.89
C GLU A 305 2.51 -72.62 73.37
N MET A 306 3.43 -71.64 73.45
CA MET A 306 4.74 -71.84 74.08
C MET A 306 4.60 -72.18 75.57
N GLU A 307 3.68 -71.55 76.31
CA GLU A 307 3.52 -71.78 77.76
C GLU A 307 3.14 -73.22 78.13
N THR A 308 2.56 -73.99 77.21
CA THR A 308 2.11 -75.38 77.44
C THR A 308 3.07 -76.46 76.90
N MET A 309 4.11 -76.09 76.16
CA MET A 309 5.10 -77.02 75.60
C MET A 309 6.30 -77.29 76.52
N SER A 310 6.85 -78.50 76.43
CA SER A 310 8.08 -78.91 77.12
C SER A 310 9.33 -78.17 76.57
N PRO A 311 10.41 -78.02 77.35
CA PRO A 311 11.53 -77.13 77.02
C PRO A 311 12.22 -77.41 75.68
N ALA A 312 12.29 -78.68 75.23
CA ALA A 312 12.88 -79.04 73.93
C ALA A 312 11.96 -78.74 72.72
N ALA A 313 10.65 -78.62 72.92
CA ALA A 313 9.69 -78.29 71.87
C ALA A 313 9.57 -76.77 71.64
N ARG A 314 9.77 -75.97 72.69
CA ARG A 314 9.79 -74.50 72.61
C ARG A 314 10.90 -73.96 71.71
N GLU A 315 12.09 -74.54 71.74
CA GLU A 315 13.22 -74.10 70.91
C GLU A 315 12.99 -74.38 69.42
N LYS A 316 12.42 -75.54 69.08
CA LYS A 316 12.06 -75.87 67.69
C LYS A 316 10.97 -74.94 67.15
N ARG A 317 9.92 -74.68 67.92
CA ARG A 317 8.84 -73.75 67.54
C ARG A 317 9.34 -72.31 67.40
N ARG A 318 10.29 -71.86 68.23
CA ARG A 318 10.91 -70.53 68.08
C ARG A 318 11.67 -70.41 66.77
N MET A 319 12.49 -71.41 66.43
CA MET A 319 13.19 -71.44 65.14
C MET A 319 12.22 -71.54 63.96
N GLU A 320 11.12 -72.26 64.10
CA GLU A 320 10.10 -72.40 63.04
C GLU A 320 9.34 -71.10 62.79
N VAL A 321 8.94 -70.37 63.85
CA VAL A 321 8.30 -69.05 63.75
C VAL A 321 9.26 -67.99 63.19
N GLU A 322 10.54 -68.06 63.54
CA GLU A 322 11.57 -67.17 63.00
C GLU A 322 11.81 -67.45 61.50
N LEU A 323 11.82 -68.72 61.09
CA LEU A 323 11.93 -69.13 59.69
C LEU A 323 10.68 -68.75 58.86
N GLU A 324 9.49 -68.81 59.44
CA GLU A 324 8.24 -68.35 58.81
C GLU A 324 8.24 -66.83 58.64
N ARG A 325 8.73 -66.07 59.64
CA ARG A 325 8.90 -64.61 59.53
C ARG A 325 9.91 -64.26 58.43
N GLU A 326 11.04 -64.96 58.34
CA GLU A 326 12.00 -64.74 57.25
C GLU A 326 11.42 -65.08 55.87
N ARG A 327 10.71 -66.22 55.73
CA ARG A 327 10.05 -66.58 54.46
C ARG A 327 9.02 -65.56 54.03
N ARG A 328 8.24 -65.02 54.96
CA ARG A 328 7.23 -64.00 54.67
C ARG A 328 7.87 -62.67 54.24
N ARG A 329 8.98 -62.28 54.89
CA ARG A 329 9.75 -61.10 54.47
C ARG A 329 10.34 -61.28 53.07
N ILE A 330 10.88 -62.46 52.75
CA ILE A 330 11.39 -62.78 51.41
C ILE A 330 10.26 -62.73 50.38
N GLN A 331 9.08 -63.27 50.68
CA GLN A 331 7.93 -63.23 49.78
C GLN A 331 7.42 -61.80 49.54
N GLU A 332 7.33 -60.98 50.58
CA GLU A 332 6.92 -59.58 50.46
C GLU A 332 7.96 -58.74 49.69
N GLU A 333 9.25 -59.03 49.87
CA GLU A 333 10.32 -58.40 49.13
C GLU A 333 10.32 -58.83 47.64
N GLU A 334 10.05 -60.10 47.36
CA GLU A 334 9.84 -60.61 45.99
C GLU A 334 8.60 -60.00 45.32
N GLU A 335 7.48 -59.85 46.04
CA GLU A 335 6.28 -59.19 45.52
C GLU A 335 6.52 -57.70 45.25
N ARG A 336 7.22 -57.01 46.16
CA ARG A 336 7.60 -55.60 45.95
C ARG A 336 8.50 -55.46 44.73
N MET A 337 9.50 -56.33 44.59
CA MET A 337 10.36 -56.34 43.41
C MET A 337 9.60 -56.66 42.13
N ARG A 338 8.60 -57.55 42.16
CA ARG A 338 7.73 -57.83 41.01
C ARG A 338 6.88 -56.63 40.62
N ILE A 339 6.25 -55.96 41.59
CA ILE A 339 5.44 -54.77 41.33
C ILE A 339 6.30 -53.61 40.82
N GLU A 340 7.51 -53.44 41.37
CA GLU A 340 8.45 -52.42 40.90
C GLU A 340 8.97 -52.73 39.49
N ALA A 341 9.26 -54.00 39.19
CA ALA A 341 9.64 -54.43 37.84
C ALA A 341 8.49 -54.25 36.83
N GLU A 342 7.25 -54.52 37.24
CA GLU A 342 6.06 -54.31 36.41
C GLU A 342 5.83 -52.82 36.13
N LYS A 343 5.93 -51.96 37.17
CA LYS A 343 5.85 -50.50 36.99
C LYS A 343 6.95 -49.96 36.10
N LYS A 344 8.18 -50.47 36.26
CA LYS A 344 9.32 -50.09 35.42
C LYS A 344 9.12 -50.53 33.96
N ALA A 345 8.59 -51.73 33.74
CA ALA A 345 8.24 -52.20 32.41
C ALA A 345 7.11 -51.37 31.77
N GLU A 346 6.11 -50.95 32.56
CA GLU A 346 5.05 -50.05 32.09
C GLU A 346 5.62 -48.67 31.74
N GLU A 347 6.50 -48.11 32.57
CA GLU A 347 7.16 -46.82 32.29
C GLU A 347 8.05 -46.89 31.04
N ASP A 348 8.83 -47.96 30.87
CA ASP A 348 9.68 -48.18 29.70
C ASP A 348 8.83 -48.37 28.43
N SER A 349 7.70 -49.08 28.51
CA SER A 349 6.77 -49.22 27.37
C SER A 349 6.11 -47.88 27.01
N ARG A 350 5.73 -47.07 27.99
CA ARG A 350 5.22 -45.71 27.76
C ARG A 350 6.27 -44.84 27.08
N LYS A 351 7.53 -44.89 27.54
CA LYS A 351 8.65 -44.17 26.92
C LYS A 351 8.88 -44.61 25.48
N ARG A 352 8.85 -45.91 25.19
CA ARG A 352 8.96 -46.41 23.82
C ARG A 352 7.83 -45.92 22.92
N ILE A 353 6.59 -45.94 23.39
CA ILE A 353 5.44 -45.42 22.64
C ILE A 353 5.59 -43.91 22.40
N GLU A 354 6.11 -43.16 23.37
CA GLU A 354 6.37 -41.72 23.22
C GLU A 354 7.51 -41.45 22.23
N GLU A 355 8.58 -42.24 22.26
CA GLU A 355 9.68 -42.19 21.29
C GLU A 355 9.22 -42.57 19.87
N GLU A 356 8.39 -43.60 19.73
CA GLU A 356 7.78 -44.00 18.45
C GLU A 356 6.90 -42.89 17.88
N LYS A 357 6.01 -42.30 18.70
CA LYS A 357 5.19 -41.15 18.28
C LYS A 357 6.02 -39.94 17.89
N LYS A 358 7.13 -39.70 18.59
CA LYS A 358 8.06 -38.62 18.25
C LYS A 358 8.75 -38.89 16.92
N ALA A 359 9.20 -40.14 16.68
CA ALA A 359 9.79 -40.53 15.42
C ALA A 359 8.80 -40.41 14.25
N GLU A 360 7.54 -40.84 14.46
CA GLU A 360 6.46 -40.69 13.47
C GLU A 360 6.18 -39.20 13.16
N TYR A 361 6.17 -38.35 14.18
CA TYR A 361 6.05 -36.90 14.00
C TYR A 361 7.22 -36.31 13.21
N ASP A 362 8.45 -36.71 13.54
CA ASP A 362 9.65 -36.24 12.83
C ASP A 362 9.69 -36.72 11.37
N GLU A 363 9.21 -37.93 11.07
CA GLU A 363 9.04 -38.45 9.70
C GLU A 363 7.98 -37.67 8.92
N LEU A 364 6.82 -37.42 9.52
CA LEU A 364 5.75 -36.60 8.92
C LEU A 364 6.21 -35.16 8.65
N LEU A 365 6.98 -34.59 9.56
CA LEU A 365 7.57 -33.26 9.41
C LEU A 365 8.57 -33.24 8.23
N ALA A 366 9.46 -34.23 8.15
CA ALA A 366 10.41 -34.35 7.06
C ALA A 366 9.71 -34.51 5.70
N TYR A 367 8.68 -35.36 5.65
CA TYR A 367 7.84 -35.53 4.45
C TYR A 367 7.14 -34.22 4.05
N ALA A 368 6.58 -33.48 5.01
CA ALA A 368 5.93 -32.20 4.73
C ALA A 368 6.92 -31.18 4.15
N ILE A 369 8.14 -31.09 4.71
CA ILE A 369 9.19 -30.21 4.21
C ILE A 369 9.60 -30.61 2.77
N GLU A 370 9.86 -31.89 2.53
CA GLU A 370 10.20 -32.42 1.19
C GLU A 370 9.07 -32.17 0.18
N PHE A 371 7.82 -32.33 0.60
CA PHE A 371 6.65 -32.07 -0.25
C PHE A 371 6.56 -30.61 -0.66
N VAL A 372 6.86 -29.68 0.26
CA VAL A 372 6.90 -28.24 -0.03
C VAL A 372 8.02 -27.90 -1.02
N GLU A 373 9.21 -28.48 -0.84
CA GLU A 373 10.34 -28.27 -1.75
C GLU A 373 10.07 -28.83 -3.16
N THR A 374 9.45 -30.01 -3.24
CA THR A 374 9.20 -30.70 -4.52
C THR A 374 8.00 -30.12 -5.27
N ASN A 375 6.95 -29.68 -4.55
CA ASN A 375 5.67 -29.26 -5.13
C ASN A 375 5.20 -27.85 -4.68
N PRO A 376 5.98 -26.78 -4.90
CA PRO A 376 5.64 -25.44 -4.40
C PRO A 376 4.35 -24.86 -5.01
N LYS A 377 3.97 -25.29 -6.22
CA LYS A 377 2.72 -24.85 -6.88
C LYS A 377 1.46 -25.42 -6.24
N VAL A 378 1.53 -26.65 -5.73
CA VAL A 378 0.38 -27.30 -5.06
C VAL A 378 0.17 -26.66 -3.69
N VAL A 379 1.25 -26.44 -2.94
CA VAL A 379 1.22 -25.79 -1.62
C VAL A 379 0.69 -24.36 -1.72
N SER A 380 1.15 -23.56 -2.69
CA SER A 380 0.60 -22.22 -2.91
C SER A 380 -0.88 -22.21 -3.32
N GLY A 381 -1.36 -23.25 -4.01
CA GLY A 381 -2.78 -23.45 -4.29
C GLY A 381 -3.60 -23.66 -3.02
N ILE A 382 -3.14 -24.56 -2.14
CA ILE A 382 -3.79 -24.86 -0.85
C ILE A 382 -3.80 -23.62 0.04
N PHE A 383 -2.67 -22.90 0.17
CA PHE A 383 -2.62 -21.66 0.94
C PHE A 383 -3.58 -20.59 0.40
N LYS A 384 -3.72 -20.49 -0.92
CA LYS A 384 -4.64 -19.54 -1.55
C LYS A 384 -6.10 -19.91 -1.30
N GLU A 385 -6.44 -21.19 -1.27
CA GLU A 385 -7.78 -21.68 -0.96
C GLU A 385 -8.11 -21.45 0.52
N TRP A 386 -7.15 -21.67 1.42
CA TRP A 386 -7.31 -21.40 2.85
C TRP A 386 -7.48 -19.92 3.15
N LEU A 387 -6.67 -19.05 2.52
CA LEU A 387 -6.79 -17.59 2.58
C LEU A 387 -8.07 -17.04 1.92
N ALA A 388 -8.79 -17.84 1.14
CA ALA A 388 -10.06 -17.44 0.53
C ALA A 388 -11.28 -17.88 1.36
N GLN A 389 -11.09 -18.70 2.40
CA GLN A 389 -12.13 -19.16 3.31
C GLN A 389 -12.31 -18.29 4.55
N ASP A 390 -11.31 -17.45 4.88
CA ASP A 390 -11.40 -16.34 5.84
C ASP A 390 -11.64 -15.01 5.13
#